data_AF-A0A350QD76-F1
#
_entry.id   AF-A0A350QD76-F1
#
_cell.length_a   1.000
_cell.length_b   1.000
_cell.length_c   1.000
_cell.angle_alpha   90.00
_cell.angle_beta   90.00
_cell.angle_gamma   90.00
#
_symmetry.space_group_name_H-M   'P 1'
#
loop_
_entity.id
_entity.type
_entity.pdbx_description
1 polymer ?
#
loop_
_entity_poly.entity_id
_entity_poly.type
_entity_poly.pdbx_seq_one_letter_code
_entity_poly.pdbx_strand_id
1 'polypeptide(L)'
;EAQPFYVNSPFGIALAHNGNLTNSHELKEDMFRLARRHINTTSDSEILLNILAHELQAKSTMQLEPEQIFNAVASAHRKIRGGYAAVALIIGHGLVAFRDPNGIRPLVMGKKETAAGTEYMVASESVALDADGFTVLRDVSPGEAVYITEQGELYSQQCAENPNYTPCIFEYVYFARPDSTIDNISVYASRVAMGKVLGQKIKREWAHLDIDVVIPIPETSNDAALEIANELELPFRQGFVKNRYIGRTFIMPGQVQRKKSVKRKLNAIWQEFKGKNVLLVDDSIVRGTTSGQIIEMAREAGAKKVYFASAAPEIRFPNVYGIDMPSANELIAHGHDVESICETIGADGLIFQSLPDLIAAVRSENPDIKRFETSVFDGHYVTNDIDQDYLNRLDQSRSDDAKAHTAMSMATNLETYNEG
;
A
#
# COMPACT_ATOMS: atom_id res chain seq x y z
N GLU A 1 -4.50 11.48 14.28
CA GLU A 1 -5.89 11.59 13.77
C GLU A 1 -6.34 10.20 13.31
N ALA A 2 -7.63 9.90 13.32
CA ALA A 2 -8.14 8.60 12.90
C ALA A 2 -9.49 8.74 12.20
N GLN A 3 -9.72 7.90 11.21
CA GLN A 3 -10.99 7.75 10.50
C GLN A 3 -11.93 6.79 11.26
N PRO A 4 -13.25 6.78 10.99
CA PRO A 4 -13.97 7.63 10.02
C PRO A 4 -14.14 9.07 10.50
N PHE A 5 -14.20 10.01 9.55
CA PHE A 5 -14.61 11.38 9.84
C PHE A 5 -16.12 11.53 9.67
N TYR A 6 -16.70 12.54 10.33
CA TYR A 6 -18.13 12.81 10.30
C TYR A 6 -18.43 14.31 10.19
N VAL A 7 -19.46 14.66 9.41
CA VAL A 7 -20.07 16.00 9.39
C VAL A 7 -21.56 15.88 9.62
N ASN A 8 -22.13 16.79 10.40
CA ASN A 8 -23.57 16.79 10.72
C ASN A 8 -24.46 17.45 9.66
N SER A 9 -23.87 18.05 8.62
CA SER A 9 -24.63 18.74 7.58
C SER A 9 -23.98 18.63 6.19
N PRO A 10 -24.78 18.39 5.14
CA PRO A 10 -26.22 18.08 5.17
C PRO A 10 -26.46 16.65 5.70
N PHE A 11 -27.67 16.39 6.23
CA PHE A 11 -28.18 15.07 6.70
C PHE A 11 -27.46 14.41 7.90
N GLY A 12 -26.13 14.38 7.87
CA GLY A 12 -25.28 13.55 8.72
C GLY A 12 -24.55 12.52 7.85
N ILE A 13 -23.25 12.73 7.63
CA ILE A 13 -22.43 11.92 6.73
C ILE A 13 -21.16 11.50 7.45
N ALA A 14 -20.87 10.20 7.48
CA ALA A 14 -19.59 9.65 7.91
C ALA A 14 -18.87 9.03 6.71
N LEU A 15 -17.55 9.18 6.62
CA LEU A 15 -16.74 8.64 5.51
C LEU A 15 -15.43 8.04 6.01
N ALA A 16 -15.09 6.89 5.43
CA ALA A 16 -13.78 6.27 5.50
C ALA A 16 -13.17 6.14 4.09
N HIS A 17 -11.86 6.25 4.00
CA HIS A 17 -11.10 6.42 2.77
C HIS A 17 -9.74 5.73 2.90
N ASN A 18 -9.41 4.91 1.90
CA ASN A 18 -8.07 4.41 1.66
C ASN A 18 -7.54 5.04 0.38
N GLY A 19 -6.45 5.81 0.48
CA GLY A 19 -5.91 6.55 -0.65
C GLY A 19 -5.16 7.80 -0.23
N ASN A 20 -4.88 8.66 -1.22
CA ASN A 20 -4.38 10.00 -0.99
C ASN A 20 -4.85 10.96 -2.10
N LEU A 21 -5.34 12.15 -1.72
CA LEU A 21 -5.68 13.21 -2.65
C LEU A 21 -4.47 14.10 -2.97
N THR A 22 -4.05 14.11 -4.24
CA THR A 22 -2.88 14.86 -4.73
C THR A 22 -3.10 16.37 -4.73
N ASN A 23 -4.35 16.82 -4.81
CA ASN A 23 -4.70 18.25 -4.78
C ASN A 23 -5.32 18.72 -3.46
N SER A 24 -5.02 18.04 -2.35
CA SER A 24 -5.56 18.35 -1.02
C SER A 24 -5.42 19.83 -0.61
N HIS A 25 -4.30 20.48 -0.92
CA HIS A 25 -4.07 21.89 -0.55
C HIS A 25 -5.05 22.84 -1.27
N GLU A 26 -5.21 22.67 -2.58
CA GLU A 26 -6.16 23.42 -3.41
C GLU A 26 -7.60 23.22 -2.88
N LEU A 27 -7.97 21.97 -2.64
CA LEU A 27 -9.30 21.60 -2.17
C LEU A 27 -9.63 22.18 -0.78
N LYS A 28 -8.66 22.20 0.14
CA LYS A 28 -8.83 22.80 1.47
C LYS A 28 -9.11 24.31 1.37
N GLU A 29 -8.42 25.00 0.47
CA GLU A 29 -8.62 26.43 0.21
C GLU A 29 -9.99 26.71 -0.41
N ASP A 30 -10.43 25.88 -1.37
CA ASP A 30 -11.75 25.95 -1.99
C ASP A 30 -12.88 25.71 -1.00
N MET A 31 -12.76 24.69 -0.14
CA MET A 31 -13.76 24.40 0.90
C MET A 31 -13.89 25.56 1.89
N PHE A 32 -12.78 26.20 2.24
CA PHE A 32 -12.80 27.36 3.12
C PHE A 32 -13.45 28.58 2.45
N ARG A 33 -13.04 28.92 1.22
CA ARG A 33 -13.48 30.16 0.54
C ARG A 33 -14.89 30.07 -0.05
N LEU A 34 -15.19 28.97 -0.74
CA LEU A 34 -16.44 28.81 -1.50
C LEU A 34 -17.55 28.21 -0.64
N ALA A 35 -17.22 27.16 0.14
CA ALA A 35 -18.21 26.42 0.93
C ALA A 35 -18.31 26.89 2.39
N ARG A 36 -17.38 27.73 2.87
CA ARG A 36 -17.26 28.13 4.29
C ARG A 36 -17.20 26.94 5.24
N ARG A 37 -16.57 25.84 4.78
CA ARG A 37 -16.32 24.63 5.57
C ARG A 37 -14.89 24.67 6.09
N HIS A 38 -14.75 24.65 7.41
CA HIS A 38 -13.45 24.54 8.04
C HIS A 38 -13.00 23.08 8.07
N ILE A 39 -11.74 22.82 7.71
CA ILE A 39 -11.10 21.51 7.81
C ILE A 39 -10.19 21.54 9.03
N ASN A 40 -10.51 20.74 10.03
CA ASN A 40 -9.89 20.81 11.36
C ASN A 40 -8.57 20.02 11.44
N THR A 41 -8.38 19.05 10.55
CA THR A 41 -7.20 18.16 10.50
C THR A 41 -6.30 18.43 9.29
N THR A 42 -5.20 17.68 9.20
CA THR A 42 -4.38 17.58 7.98
C THR A 42 -4.73 16.37 7.12
N SER A 43 -5.68 15.54 7.55
CA SER A 43 -6.15 14.39 6.77
C SER A 43 -6.95 14.83 5.55
N ASP A 44 -6.50 14.38 4.38
CA ASP A 44 -7.22 14.48 3.11
C ASP A 44 -8.58 13.77 3.09
N SER A 45 -8.80 12.84 4.03
CA SER A 45 -10.07 12.13 4.19
C SER A 45 -11.17 13.04 4.75
N GLU A 46 -10.82 14.00 5.62
CA GLU A 46 -11.75 15.05 6.07
C GLU A 46 -12.11 16.00 4.92
N ILE A 47 -11.14 16.28 4.03
CA ILE A 47 -11.34 17.08 2.82
C ILE A 47 -12.31 16.35 1.89
N LEU A 48 -12.08 15.06 1.60
CA LEU A 48 -12.96 14.24 0.75
C LEU A 48 -14.39 14.21 1.28
N LEU A 49 -14.56 14.00 2.59
CA LEU A 49 -15.86 14.03 3.25
C LEU A 49 -16.57 15.38 3.04
N ASN A 50 -15.87 16.50 3.24
CA ASN A 50 -16.46 17.83 3.12
C ASN A 50 -16.80 18.19 1.67
N ILE A 51 -16.04 17.70 0.69
CA ILE A 51 -16.38 17.85 -0.74
C ILE A 51 -17.68 17.10 -1.04
N LEU A 52 -17.77 15.82 -0.66
CA LEU A 52 -18.98 15.03 -0.87
C LEU A 52 -20.20 15.70 -0.19
N ALA A 53 -20.03 16.14 1.05
CA ALA A 53 -21.07 16.85 1.80
C ALA A 53 -21.50 18.16 1.10
N HIS A 54 -20.56 18.90 0.53
CA HIS A 54 -20.86 20.13 -0.21
C HIS A 54 -21.65 19.84 -1.51
N GLU A 55 -21.27 18.80 -2.26
CA GLU A 55 -21.99 18.40 -3.48
C GLU A 55 -23.41 17.91 -3.18
N LEU A 56 -23.61 17.20 -2.07
CA LEU A 56 -24.92 16.77 -1.60
C LEU A 56 -25.78 17.96 -1.12
N GLN A 57 -25.16 19.00 -0.55
CA GLN A 57 -25.86 20.19 -0.06
C GLN A 57 -26.45 21.05 -1.18
N ALA A 58 -25.90 20.98 -2.40
CA ALA A 58 -26.40 21.75 -3.54
C ALA A 58 -27.82 21.34 -3.98
N LYS A 59 -28.44 20.34 -3.34
CA LYS A 59 -29.77 19.83 -3.65
C LYS A 59 -30.79 20.28 -2.58
N SER A 60 -31.97 20.68 -3.05
CA SER A 60 -33.00 21.35 -2.22
C SER A 60 -33.97 20.42 -1.50
N THR A 61 -33.77 19.09 -1.56
CA THR A 61 -34.70 18.10 -0.99
C THR A 61 -34.09 17.38 0.22
N MET A 62 -34.95 17.01 1.18
CA MET A 62 -34.54 16.25 2.38
C MET A 62 -34.36 14.75 2.12
N GLN A 63 -34.98 14.25 1.05
CA GLN A 63 -34.85 12.88 0.55
C GLN A 63 -34.08 12.95 -0.76
N LEU A 64 -32.99 12.20 -0.83
CA LEU A 64 -32.16 12.09 -2.03
C LEU A 64 -32.56 10.86 -2.82
N GLU A 65 -32.82 11.05 -4.12
CA GLU A 65 -32.93 9.98 -5.09
C GLU A 65 -31.52 9.43 -5.42
N PRO A 66 -31.38 8.15 -5.83
CA PRO A 66 -30.10 7.56 -6.22
C PRO A 66 -29.30 8.41 -7.22
N GLU A 67 -29.99 8.98 -8.22
CA GLU A 67 -29.39 9.86 -9.22
C GLU A 67 -28.71 11.10 -8.60
N GLN A 68 -29.27 11.66 -7.52
CA GLN A 68 -28.71 12.82 -6.85
C GLN A 68 -27.42 12.48 -6.09
N ILE A 69 -27.35 11.29 -5.51
CA ILE A 69 -26.14 10.76 -4.86
C ILE A 69 -25.05 10.53 -5.90
N PHE A 70 -25.37 9.86 -7.01
CA PHE A 70 -24.41 9.62 -8.09
C PHE A 70 -23.92 10.90 -8.75
N ASN A 71 -24.78 11.91 -8.91
CA ASN A 71 -24.38 13.23 -9.38
C ASN A 71 -23.41 13.93 -8.41
N ALA A 72 -23.59 13.77 -7.11
CA ALA A 72 -22.66 14.32 -6.11
C ALA A 72 -21.29 13.65 -6.19
N VAL A 73 -21.24 12.32 -6.33
CA VAL A 73 -19.99 11.57 -6.53
C VAL A 73 -19.31 11.98 -7.84
N ALA A 74 -20.07 12.13 -8.94
CA ALA A 74 -19.53 12.58 -10.22
C ALA A 74 -18.95 13.99 -10.15
N SER A 75 -19.60 14.91 -9.43
CA SER A 75 -19.03 16.23 -9.14
C SER A 75 -17.78 16.16 -8.28
N ALA A 76 -17.73 15.27 -7.29
CA ALA A 76 -16.52 15.05 -6.49
C ALA A 76 -15.36 14.56 -7.37
N HIS A 77 -15.57 13.54 -8.22
CA HIS A 77 -14.56 13.03 -9.17
C HIS A 77 -13.97 14.11 -10.08
N ARG A 78 -14.76 15.11 -10.49
CA ARG A 78 -14.25 16.23 -11.31
C ARG A 78 -13.33 17.19 -10.55
N LYS A 79 -13.45 17.26 -9.22
CA LYS A 79 -12.68 18.17 -8.36
C LYS A 79 -11.45 17.49 -7.76
N ILE A 80 -11.60 16.26 -7.31
CA ILE A 80 -10.54 15.54 -6.58
C ILE A 80 -9.64 14.78 -7.54
N ARG A 81 -8.34 14.80 -7.24
CA ARG A 81 -7.30 14.06 -7.98
C ARG A 81 -6.51 13.20 -6.99
N GLY A 82 -6.08 12.02 -7.42
CA GLY A 82 -5.38 11.06 -6.58
C GLY A 82 -5.87 9.63 -6.78
N GLY A 83 -5.49 8.76 -5.84
CA GLY A 83 -6.02 7.39 -5.74
C GLY A 83 -6.88 7.30 -4.48
N TYR A 84 -8.06 6.70 -4.59
CA TYR A 84 -9.00 6.62 -3.47
C TYR A 84 -10.04 5.51 -3.66
N ALA A 85 -10.26 4.76 -2.58
CA ALA A 85 -11.41 3.90 -2.37
C ALA A 85 -12.13 4.41 -1.12
N ALA A 86 -13.39 4.83 -1.27
CA ALA A 86 -14.13 5.47 -0.19
C ALA A 86 -15.46 4.77 0.07
N VAL A 87 -15.85 4.74 1.34
CA VAL A 87 -17.18 4.31 1.80
C VAL A 87 -17.76 5.37 2.72
N ALA A 88 -19.02 5.73 2.50
CA ALA A 88 -19.73 6.72 3.26
C ALA A 88 -21.10 6.21 3.69
N LEU A 89 -21.56 6.67 4.86
CA LEU A 89 -22.92 6.47 5.35
C LEU A 89 -23.62 7.82 5.39
N ILE A 90 -24.83 7.88 4.84
CA ILE A 90 -25.68 9.07 4.85
C ILE A 90 -26.95 8.73 5.64
N ILE A 91 -27.19 9.45 6.75
CA ILE A 91 -28.33 9.19 7.64
C ILE A 91 -29.65 9.29 6.87
N GLY A 92 -30.53 8.29 7.05
CA GLY A 92 -31.86 8.25 6.43
C GLY A 92 -31.84 7.90 4.94
N HIS A 93 -30.69 7.48 4.41
CA HIS A 93 -30.50 7.18 2.99
C HIS A 93 -29.78 5.84 2.77
N GLY A 94 -28.57 5.67 3.29
CA GLY A 94 -27.83 4.40 3.15
C GLY A 94 -26.32 4.54 2.95
N LEU A 95 -25.72 3.50 2.38
CA LEU A 95 -24.28 3.36 2.15
C LEU A 95 -23.92 3.73 0.72
N VAL A 96 -22.89 4.56 0.54
CA VAL A 96 -22.30 4.90 -0.76
C VAL A 96 -20.85 4.45 -0.76
N ALA A 97 -20.41 3.72 -1.77
CA ALA A 97 -19.02 3.36 -1.98
C ALA A 97 -18.59 3.78 -3.38
N PHE A 98 -17.38 4.33 -3.52
CA PHE A 98 -16.89 4.76 -4.83
C PHE A 98 -15.36 4.64 -4.93
N ARG A 99 -14.89 4.45 -6.16
CA ARG A 99 -13.48 4.21 -6.49
C ARG A 99 -12.96 5.28 -7.43
N ASP A 100 -11.69 5.65 -7.31
CA ASP A 100 -11.07 6.66 -8.17
C ASP A 100 -11.18 6.33 -9.67
N PRO A 101 -11.22 7.33 -10.56
CA PRO A 101 -11.36 7.14 -12.01
C PRO A 101 -10.26 6.29 -12.66
N ASN A 102 -9.15 6.05 -11.98
CA ASN A 102 -8.04 5.23 -12.45
C ASN A 102 -8.04 3.81 -11.83
N GLY A 103 -8.93 3.53 -10.88
CA GLY A 103 -8.99 2.25 -10.16
C GLY A 103 -7.74 1.92 -9.36
N ILE A 104 -7.00 2.93 -8.85
CA ILE A 104 -5.69 2.73 -8.23
C ILE A 104 -5.80 1.98 -6.90
N ARG A 105 -6.78 2.35 -6.07
CA ARG A 105 -7.02 1.72 -4.75
C ARG A 105 -8.04 0.60 -4.86
N PRO A 106 -7.83 -0.55 -4.19
CA PRO A 106 -8.72 -1.69 -4.32
C PRO A 106 -10.03 -1.46 -3.56
N LEU A 107 -11.14 -1.90 -4.16
CA LEU A 107 -12.48 -1.87 -3.56
C LEU A 107 -13.34 -2.96 -4.18
N VAL A 108 -13.78 -3.92 -3.35
CA VAL A 108 -14.60 -5.05 -3.76
C VAL A 108 -15.95 -5.02 -3.05
N MET A 109 -16.99 -5.51 -3.72
CA MET A 109 -18.32 -5.66 -3.15
C MET A 109 -18.76 -7.13 -3.11
N GLY A 110 -19.50 -7.48 -2.06
CA GLY A 110 -20.08 -8.80 -1.87
C GLY A 110 -21.51 -8.72 -1.37
N LYS A 111 -22.20 -9.86 -1.40
CA LYS A 111 -23.55 -10.01 -0.85
C LYS A 111 -23.73 -11.28 -0.03
N LYS A 112 -24.74 -11.27 0.82
CA LYS A 112 -25.13 -12.42 1.64
C LYS A 112 -26.64 -12.51 1.72
N GLU A 113 -27.20 -13.66 1.35
CA GLU A 113 -28.64 -13.90 1.49
C GLU A 113 -28.94 -14.29 2.94
N THR A 114 -29.86 -13.57 3.59
CA THR A 114 -30.29 -13.84 4.98
C THR A 114 -31.80 -14.00 5.07
N ALA A 115 -32.30 -14.43 6.24
CA ALA A 115 -33.74 -14.48 6.48
C ALA A 115 -34.44 -13.10 6.45
N ALA A 116 -33.68 -12.01 6.66
CA ALA A 116 -34.19 -10.64 6.65
C ALA A 116 -34.10 -9.98 5.26
N GLY A 117 -33.44 -10.63 4.29
CA GLY A 117 -33.17 -10.09 2.96
C GLY A 117 -31.70 -10.23 2.56
N THR A 118 -31.34 -9.65 1.42
CA THR A 118 -29.96 -9.60 0.93
C THR A 118 -29.20 -8.49 1.66
N GLU A 119 -28.09 -8.85 2.32
CA GLU A 119 -27.13 -7.91 2.88
C GLU A 119 -26.00 -7.67 1.87
N TYR A 120 -25.41 -6.47 1.91
CA TYR A 120 -24.29 -6.08 1.07
C TYR A 120 -23.13 -5.57 1.92
N MET A 121 -21.91 -5.80 1.44
CA MET A 121 -20.68 -5.33 2.07
C MET A 121 -19.72 -4.84 1.00
N VAL A 122 -18.93 -3.81 1.33
CA VAL A 122 -17.77 -3.37 0.56
C VAL A 122 -16.53 -3.43 1.43
N ALA A 123 -15.38 -3.73 0.84
CA ALA A 123 -14.11 -3.81 1.53
C ALA A 123 -12.94 -3.49 0.59
N SER A 124 -11.78 -3.14 1.14
CA SER A 124 -10.56 -3.00 0.34
C SER A 124 -10.11 -4.31 -0.28
N GLU A 125 -10.33 -5.44 0.41
CA GLU A 125 -9.85 -6.76 0.01
C GLU A 125 -10.94 -7.83 0.18
N SER A 126 -10.98 -8.82 -0.72
CA SER A 126 -12.00 -9.88 -0.73
C SER A 126 -12.02 -10.72 0.53
N VAL A 127 -10.88 -10.87 1.20
CA VAL A 127 -10.76 -11.68 2.41
C VAL A 127 -11.65 -11.19 3.57
N ALA A 128 -12.03 -9.91 3.59
CA ALA A 128 -13.01 -9.40 4.55
C ALA A 128 -14.42 -9.98 4.28
N LEU A 129 -14.80 -10.08 3.00
CA LEU A 129 -16.06 -10.70 2.59
C LEU A 129 -16.07 -12.19 2.96
N ASP A 130 -14.98 -12.90 2.66
CA ASP A 130 -14.84 -14.33 2.94
C ASP A 130 -14.94 -14.62 4.45
N ALA A 131 -14.28 -13.81 5.28
CA ALA A 131 -14.29 -13.97 6.73
C ALA A 131 -15.70 -13.85 7.36
N ASP A 132 -16.57 -13.02 6.77
CA ASP A 132 -17.94 -12.79 7.24
C ASP A 132 -19.00 -13.62 6.46
N GLY A 133 -18.56 -14.50 5.55
CA GLY A 133 -19.42 -15.39 4.77
C GLY A 133 -20.25 -14.67 3.70
N PHE A 134 -19.75 -13.54 3.19
CA PHE A 134 -20.29 -12.87 2.01
C PHE A 134 -19.73 -13.54 0.75
N THR A 135 -20.58 -13.68 -0.27
CA THR A 135 -20.13 -14.09 -1.60
C THR A 135 -19.65 -12.85 -2.35
N VAL A 136 -18.43 -12.90 -2.90
CA VAL A 136 -17.89 -11.84 -3.75
C VAL A 136 -18.79 -11.65 -4.98
N LEU A 137 -19.19 -10.41 -5.24
CA LEU A 137 -19.95 -10.06 -6.45
C LEU A 137 -19.02 -9.63 -7.58
N ARG A 138 -18.18 -8.62 -7.31
CA ARG A 138 -17.19 -8.05 -8.24
C ARG A 138 -16.41 -6.94 -7.54
N ASP A 139 -15.30 -6.52 -8.15
CA ASP A 139 -14.68 -5.24 -7.85
C ASP A 139 -15.60 -4.06 -8.24
N VAL A 140 -15.52 -2.98 -7.48
CA VAL A 140 -16.08 -1.68 -7.88
C VAL A 140 -15.19 -1.14 -8.99
N SER A 141 -15.78 -0.81 -10.13
CA SER A 141 -15.08 -0.39 -11.34
C SER A 141 -14.45 0.99 -11.17
N PRO A 142 -13.41 1.34 -11.96
CA PRO A 142 -12.83 2.68 -11.94
C PRO A 142 -13.90 3.77 -12.18
N GLY A 143 -13.97 4.75 -11.28
CA GLY A 143 -14.95 5.85 -11.31
C GLY A 143 -16.39 5.48 -10.99
N GLU A 144 -16.66 4.21 -10.70
CA GLU A 144 -18.01 3.75 -10.35
C GLU A 144 -18.35 4.13 -8.90
N ALA A 145 -19.63 4.44 -8.71
CA ALA A 145 -20.26 4.51 -7.40
C ALA A 145 -21.31 3.39 -7.25
N VAL A 146 -21.39 2.87 -6.03
CA VAL A 146 -22.38 1.92 -5.56
C VAL A 146 -23.16 2.57 -4.43
N TYR A 147 -24.49 2.48 -4.47
CA TYR A 147 -25.38 2.98 -3.43
C TYR A 147 -26.31 1.86 -2.97
N ILE A 148 -26.34 1.60 -1.67
CA ILE A 148 -27.20 0.62 -1.03
C ILE A 148 -28.12 1.36 -0.06
N THR A 149 -29.44 1.28 -0.30
CA THR A 149 -30.44 1.95 0.55
C THR A 149 -30.56 1.29 1.91
N GLU A 150 -31.15 1.98 2.88
CA GLU A 150 -31.50 1.40 4.19
C GLU A 150 -32.47 0.19 4.06
N GLN A 151 -33.20 0.10 2.95
CA GLN A 151 -34.12 -1.01 2.64
C GLN A 151 -33.42 -2.18 1.94
N GLY A 152 -32.12 -2.07 1.65
CA GLY A 152 -31.32 -3.13 1.01
C GLY A 152 -31.41 -3.16 -0.52
N GLU A 153 -31.86 -2.07 -1.16
CA GLU A 153 -31.83 -1.96 -2.62
C GLU A 153 -30.45 -1.52 -3.10
N LEU A 154 -29.90 -2.22 -4.10
CA LEU A 154 -28.59 -1.95 -4.67
C LEU A 154 -28.71 -1.16 -5.98
N TYR A 155 -28.06 -0.01 -6.03
CA TYR A 155 -27.89 0.83 -7.22
C TYR A 155 -26.41 0.99 -7.53
N SER A 156 -26.08 1.18 -8.81
CA SER A 156 -24.71 1.43 -9.24
C SER A 156 -24.68 2.27 -10.51
N GLN A 157 -23.72 3.20 -10.61
CA GLN A 157 -23.59 4.12 -11.74
C GLN A 157 -22.12 4.47 -11.99
N GLN A 158 -21.73 4.61 -13.27
CA GLN A 158 -20.47 5.23 -13.65
C GLN A 158 -20.54 6.74 -13.39
N CYS A 159 -19.64 7.25 -12.55
CA CYS A 159 -19.61 8.64 -12.11
C CYS A 159 -18.39 9.42 -12.63
N ALA A 160 -17.47 8.78 -13.35
CA ALA A 160 -16.31 9.43 -13.96
C ALA A 160 -16.41 9.46 -15.50
N GLU A 161 -15.88 10.53 -16.10
CA GLU A 161 -15.65 10.61 -17.53
C GLU A 161 -14.32 9.93 -17.88
N ASN A 162 -14.31 9.10 -18.93
CA ASN A 162 -13.12 8.39 -19.43
C ASN A 162 -12.34 7.63 -18.33
N PRO A 163 -12.99 6.71 -17.60
CA PRO A 163 -12.33 5.90 -16.58
C PRO A 163 -11.17 5.11 -17.20
N ASN A 164 -10.03 5.11 -16.53
CA ASN A 164 -8.88 4.27 -16.87
C ASN A 164 -8.73 3.16 -15.85
N TYR A 165 -8.12 2.07 -16.24
CA TYR A 165 -7.89 0.94 -15.34
C TYR A 165 -6.38 0.74 -15.13
N THR A 166 -5.87 1.29 -14.03
CA THR A 166 -4.47 1.24 -13.62
C THR A 166 -4.38 0.87 -12.14
N PRO A 167 -4.66 -0.39 -11.77
CA PRO A 167 -4.58 -0.81 -10.38
C PRO A 167 -3.16 -0.71 -9.84
N CYS A 168 -3.03 -0.49 -8.54
CA CYS A 168 -1.71 -0.38 -7.93
C CYS A 168 -0.97 -1.70 -7.93
N ILE A 169 0.19 -1.72 -8.59
CA ILE A 169 0.97 -2.95 -8.67
C ILE A 169 1.58 -3.35 -7.31
N PHE A 170 1.76 -2.38 -6.40
CA PHE A 170 2.38 -2.58 -5.10
C PHE A 170 1.50 -3.39 -4.13
N GLU A 171 0.18 -3.42 -4.36
CA GLU A 171 -0.75 -4.32 -3.65
C GLU A 171 -0.36 -5.78 -3.86
N TYR A 172 -0.07 -6.16 -5.10
CA TYR A 172 0.33 -7.53 -5.45
C TYR A 172 1.73 -7.88 -4.95
N VAL A 173 2.67 -6.93 -4.98
CA VAL A 173 4.05 -7.12 -4.51
C VAL A 173 4.07 -7.44 -3.01
N TYR A 174 3.43 -6.63 -2.19
CA TYR A 174 3.61 -6.70 -0.74
C TYR A 174 2.37 -6.37 0.09
N PHE A 175 1.58 -5.36 -0.30
CA PHE A 175 0.66 -4.73 0.64
C PHE A 175 -0.59 -5.56 0.95
N ALA A 176 -1.20 -6.15 -0.09
CA ALA A 176 -2.40 -6.97 0.07
C ALA A 176 -2.07 -8.35 0.67
N ARG A 177 -3.07 -8.97 1.27
CA ARG A 177 -2.95 -10.35 1.74
C ARG A 177 -2.93 -11.32 0.56
N PRO A 178 -2.16 -12.42 0.65
CA PRO A 178 -2.06 -13.40 -0.44
C PRO A 178 -3.38 -14.11 -0.74
N ASP A 179 -4.28 -14.24 0.24
CA ASP A 179 -5.60 -14.84 0.11
C ASP A 179 -6.67 -13.90 -0.48
N SER A 180 -6.28 -12.68 -0.86
CA SER A 180 -7.16 -11.74 -1.55
C SER A 180 -7.12 -11.90 -3.07
N THR A 181 -8.25 -11.63 -3.72
CA THR A 181 -8.36 -11.41 -5.16
C THR A 181 -8.74 -9.95 -5.38
N ILE A 182 -7.94 -9.22 -6.16
CA ILE A 182 -8.14 -7.81 -6.47
C ILE A 182 -8.23 -7.71 -7.99
N ASP A 183 -9.30 -7.11 -8.51
CA ASP A 183 -9.47 -6.90 -9.96
C ASP A 183 -9.35 -8.20 -10.77
N ASN A 184 -9.93 -9.29 -10.24
CA ASN A 184 -9.80 -10.68 -10.71
C ASN A 184 -8.36 -11.23 -10.78
N ILE A 185 -7.41 -10.62 -10.08
CA ILE A 185 -6.02 -11.09 -9.97
C ILE A 185 -5.81 -11.68 -8.58
N SER A 186 -5.41 -12.94 -8.52
CA SER A 186 -4.98 -13.57 -7.26
C SER A 186 -3.64 -12.97 -6.83
N VAL A 187 -3.59 -12.44 -5.60
CA VAL A 187 -2.34 -11.89 -5.02
C VAL A 187 -1.31 -13.00 -4.84
N TYR A 188 -1.73 -14.17 -4.32
CA TYR A 188 -0.86 -15.34 -4.20
C TYR A 188 -0.26 -15.79 -5.54
N ALA A 189 -1.10 -16.00 -6.56
CA ALA A 189 -0.62 -16.45 -7.87
C ALA A 189 0.33 -15.45 -8.52
N SER A 190 0.06 -14.14 -8.36
CA SER A 190 0.97 -13.07 -8.79
C SER A 190 2.36 -13.19 -8.15
N ARG A 191 2.43 -13.47 -6.84
CA ARG A 191 3.71 -13.63 -6.12
C ARG A 191 4.47 -14.87 -6.54
N VAL A 192 3.77 -15.97 -6.80
CA VAL A 192 4.37 -17.18 -7.41
C VAL A 192 4.93 -16.85 -8.79
N ALA A 193 4.15 -16.16 -9.64
CA ALA A 193 4.59 -15.75 -10.97
C ALA A 193 5.82 -14.84 -10.91
N MET A 194 5.88 -13.87 -9.96
CA MET A 194 7.06 -13.04 -9.71
C MET A 194 8.30 -13.88 -9.38
N GLY A 195 8.15 -14.87 -8.48
CA GLY A 195 9.23 -15.79 -8.14
C GLY A 195 9.76 -16.56 -9.35
N LYS A 196 8.85 -17.07 -10.21
CA LYS A 196 9.23 -17.76 -11.43
C LYS A 196 10.06 -16.90 -12.37
N VAL A 197 9.59 -15.70 -12.70
CA VAL A 197 10.33 -14.81 -13.64
C VAL A 197 11.63 -14.30 -13.03
N LEU A 198 11.69 -14.07 -11.72
CA LEU A 198 12.93 -13.70 -11.03
C LEU A 198 13.94 -14.87 -11.02
N GLY A 199 13.46 -16.09 -10.79
CA GLY A 199 14.27 -17.31 -10.86
C GLY A 199 14.89 -17.49 -12.25
N GLN A 200 14.11 -17.27 -13.31
CA GLN A 200 14.60 -17.32 -14.70
C GLN A 200 15.64 -16.24 -14.98
N LYS A 201 15.43 -15.03 -14.43
CA LYS A 201 16.40 -13.93 -14.52
C LYS A 201 17.71 -14.30 -13.82
N ILE A 202 17.65 -14.83 -12.60
CA ILE A 202 18.82 -15.30 -11.83
C ILE A 202 19.54 -16.42 -12.59
N LYS A 203 18.82 -17.42 -13.08
CA LYS A 203 19.39 -18.54 -13.85
C LYS A 203 20.17 -18.07 -15.07
N ARG A 204 19.69 -17.02 -15.73
CA ARG A 204 20.34 -16.42 -16.91
C ARG A 204 21.55 -15.56 -16.54
N GLU A 205 21.40 -14.65 -15.58
CA GLU A 205 22.40 -13.61 -15.30
C GLU A 205 23.47 -14.09 -14.31
N TRP A 206 23.11 -14.99 -13.39
CA TRP A 206 23.96 -15.51 -12.32
C TRP A 206 24.30 -17.00 -12.51
N ALA A 207 24.25 -17.52 -13.74
CA ALA A 207 24.62 -18.90 -14.07
C ALA A 207 26.04 -19.31 -13.61
N HIS A 208 26.91 -18.32 -13.39
CA HIS A 208 28.30 -18.47 -13.00
C HIS A 208 28.53 -18.41 -11.48
N LEU A 209 27.50 -18.07 -10.70
CA LEU A 209 27.59 -17.96 -9.24
C LEU A 209 27.27 -19.30 -8.59
N ASP A 210 27.98 -19.59 -7.51
CA ASP A 210 27.75 -20.78 -6.68
C ASP A 210 26.77 -20.42 -5.55
N ILE A 211 25.54 -20.95 -5.63
CA ILE A 211 24.46 -20.71 -4.66
C ILE A 211 24.04 -22.07 -4.08
N ASP A 212 24.16 -22.24 -2.77
CA ASP A 212 23.85 -23.50 -2.09
C ASP A 212 22.38 -23.62 -1.70
N VAL A 213 21.71 -22.49 -1.41
CA VAL A 213 20.38 -22.47 -0.80
C VAL A 213 19.66 -21.14 -1.03
N VAL A 214 18.34 -21.22 -1.25
CA VAL A 214 17.45 -20.05 -1.29
C VAL A 214 16.75 -19.91 0.06
N ILE A 215 16.80 -18.72 0.63
CA ILE A 215 16.24 -18.39 1.95
C ILE A 215 15.34 -17.15 1.82
N PRO A 216 14.02 -17.26 2.10
CA PRO A 216 13.16 -16.09 2.13
C PRO A 216 13.43 -15.22 3.35
N ILE A 217 13.18 -13.93 3.19
CA ILE A 217 12.95 -13.00 4.29
C ILE A 217 11.43 -13.01 4.56
N PRO A 218 10.98 -13.56 5.70
CA PRO A 218 9.56 -13.79 5.95
C PRO A 218 8.76 -12.52 6.22
N GLU A 219 7.47 -12.45 5.88
CA GLU A 219 6.63 -13.58 5.41
C GLU A 219 6.28 -13.50 3.92
N THR A 220 6.19 -12.29 3.35
CA THR A 220 5.68 -12.05 1.98
C THR A 220 6.48 -12.81 0.92
N SER A 221 7.80 -12.86 1.07
CA SER A 221 8.72 -13.44 0.09
C SER A 221 8.76 -14.96 0.11
N ASN A 222 8.07 -15.62 1.04
CA ASN A 222 8.12 -17.08 1.18
C ASN A 222 7.74 -17.79 -0.13
N ASP A 223 6.63 -17.37 -0.76
CA ASP A 223 6.11 -18.00 -1.98
C ASP A 223 6.99 -17.70 -3.20
N ALA A 224 7.43 -16.45 -3.35
CA ALA A 224 8.34 -16.06 -4.43
C ALA A 224 9.69 -16.78 -4.31
N ALA A 225 10.25 -16.89 -3.10
CA ALA A 225 11.51 -17.60 -2.86
C ALA A 225 11.40 -19.10 -3.08
N LEU A 226 10.25 -19.71 -2.74
CA LEU A 226 9.99 -21.11 -3.03
C LEU A 226 10.01 -21.36 -4.55
N GLU A 227 9.36 -20.47 -5.31
CA GLU A 227 9.34 -20.63 -6.77
C GLU A 227 10.71 -20.32 -7.42
N ILE A 228 11.48 -19.37 -6.88
CA ILE A 228 12.88 -19.15 -7.28
C ILE A 228 13.71 -20.41 -7.02
N ALA A 229 13.56 -21.05 -5.86
CA ALA A 229 14.26 -22.29 -5.54
C ALA A 229 13.92 -23.42 -6.53
N ASN A 230 12.63 -23.55 -6.89
CA ASN A 230 12.18 -24.52 -7.90
C ASN A 230 12.81 -24.27 -9.27
N GLU A 231 12.81 -23.02 -9.74
CA GLU A 231 13.35 -22.64 -11.06
C GLU A 231 14.88 -22.80 -11.14
N LEU A 232 15.57 -22.56 -10.03
CA LEU A 232 17.02 -22.75 -9.90
C LEU A 232 17.42 -24.20 -9.57
N GLU A 233 16.46 -25.07 -9.27
CA GLU A 233 16.69 -26.45 -8.79
C GLU A 233 17.56 -26.50 -7.52
N LEU A 234 17.37 -25.53 -6.63
CA LEU A 234 18.10 -25.37 -5.37
C LEU A 234 17.20 -25.68 -4.17
N PRO A 235 17.77 -26.07 -3.01
CA PRO A 235 16.97 -26.29 -1.82
C PRO A 235 16.41 -24.96 -1.30
N PHE A 236 15.12 -24.94 -1.00
CA PHE A 236 14.45 -23.91 -0.22
C PHE A 236 14.61 -24.22 1.28
N ARG A 237 15.06 -23.25 2.08
CA ARG A 237 15.18 -23.41 3.53
C ARG A 237 14.68 -22.19 4.28
N GLN A 238 13.97 -22.43 5.38
CA GLN A 238 13.65 -21.38 6.33
C GLN A 238 14.89 -21.02 7.16
N GLY A 239 15.69 -20.07 6.68
CA GLY A 239 16.83 -19.53 7.42
C GLY A 239 16.45 -18.44 8.43
N PHE A 240 15.41 -17.66 8.13
CA PHE A 240 14.91 -16.64 9.04
C PHE A 240 13.54 -17.00 9.62
N VAL A 241 13.33 -16.65 10.88
CA VAL A 241 12.04 -16.74 11.56
C VAL A 241 11.62 -15.35 12.00
N LYS A 242 10.43 -14.90 11.56
CA LYS A 242 9.83 -13.66 12.03
C LYS A 242 9.31 -13.82 13.45
N ASN A 243 9.75 -12.92 14.32
CA ASN A 243 9.21 -12.85 15.67
C ASN A 243 7.78 -12.32 15.58
N ARG A 244 6.79 -13.18 15.82
CA ARG A 244 5.37 -12.81 15.77
C ARG A 244 4.99 -11.77 16.82
N TYR A 245 5.68 -11.78 17.96
CA TYR A 245 5.42 -10.89 19.08
C TYR A 245 6.57 -9.89 19.23
N ILE A 246 6.35 -8.67 18.75
CA ILE A 246 7.33 -7.58 18.85
C ILE A 246 6.73 -6.51 19.76
N GLY A 247 7.31 -6.33 20.95
CA GLY A 247 6.92 -5.26 21.87
C GLY A 247 7.45 -3.90 21.43
N ARG A 248 6.78 -2.82 21.85
CA ARG A 248 7.31 -1.45 21.75
C ARG A 248 8.64 -1.35 22.51
N THR A 249 9.58 -0.58 21.99
CA THR A 249 10.86 -0.34 22.68
C THR A 249 10.63 0.68 23.78
N PHE A 250 10.81 0.31 25.05
CA PHE A 250 10.89 1.30 26.12
C PHE A 250 12.23 2.05 26.03
N ILE A 251 12.19 3.37 26.21
CA ILE A 251 13.39 4.19 26.35
C ILE A 251 14.06 3.79 27.67
N MET A 252 15.15 3.03 27.60
CA MET A 252 15.93 2.65 28.78
C MET A 252 16.96 3.76 29.07
N PRO A 253 17.05 4.31 30.30
CA PRO A 253 18.14 5.20 30.67
C PRO A 253 19.45 4.40 30.74
N GLY A 254 20.40 4.67 29.84
CA GLY A 254 21.69 3.98 29.78
C GLY A 254 22.15 3.69 28.35
N GLN A 255 23.26 4.31 27.94
CA GLN A 255 23.66 4.52 26.55
C GLN A 255 24.32 3.31 25.83
N VAL A 256 24.08 2.05 26.24
CA VAL A 256 24.91 0.89 25.77
C VAL A 256 24.14 -0.24 25.07
N GLN A 257 22.82 -0.17 24.85
CA GLN A 257 22.14 -1.21 24.05
C GLN A 257 21.17 -0.67 22.99
N ARG A 258 21.71 -0.03 21.95
CA ARG A 258 21.12 -0.16 20.61
C ARG A 258 21.44 -1.56 20.07
N LYS A 259 20.78 -2.60 20.60
CA LYS A 259 20.74 -3.90 19.90
C LYS A 259 20.15 -3.65 18.51
N LYS A 260 20.81 -4.16 17.46
CA LYS A 260 20.40 -4.07 16.05
C LYS A 260 18.88 -4.30 15.93
N SER A 261 18.15 -3.30 15.45
CA SER A 261 16.68 -3.28 15.43
C SER A 261 16.08 -4.47 14.69
N VAL A 262 16.77 -5.00 13.68
CA VAL A 262 16.34 -6.17 12.92
C VAL A 262 16.37 -7.47 13.73
N LYS A 263 17.32 -7.66 14.68
CA LYS A 263 17.35 -8.85 15.57
C LYS A 263 16.12 -8.96 16.47
N ARG A 264 15.35 -7.89 16.63
CA ARG A 264 14.05 -7.94 17.32
C ARG A 264 12.93 -8.44 16.42
N LYS A 265 13.04 -8.22 15.10
CA LYS A 265 12.04 -8.63 14.10
C LYS A 265 12.29 -10.03 13.57
N LEU A 266 13.55 -10.41 13.42
CA LEU A 266 13.98 -11.66 12.79
C LEU A 266 15.00 -12.39 13.67
N ASN A 267 14.95 -13.71 13.64
CA ASN A 267 15.98 -14.60 14.19
C ASN A 267 16.54 -15.48 13.08
N ALA A 268 17.86 -15.67 13.05
CA ALA A 268 18.56 -16.52 12.09
C ALA A 268 18.76 -17.93 12.67
N ILE A 269 18.38 -18.96 11.91
CA ILE A 269 18.70 -20.36 12.20
C ILE A 269 20.09 -20.64 11.64
N TRP A 270 21.12 -20.50 12.48
CA TRP A 270 22.52 -20.50 12.03
C TRP A 270 22.94 -21.77 11.24
N GLN A 271 22.32 -22.91 11.53
CA GLN A 271 22.56 -24.17 10.79
C GLN A 271 22.21 -24.06 9.30
N GLU A 272 21.29 -23.16 8.93
CA GLU A 272 20.91 -22.96 7.54
C GLU A 272 21.90 -22.08 6.77
N PHE A 273 22.74 -21.30 7.46
CA PHE A 273 23.72 -20.38 6.86
C PHE A 273 25.16 -20.90 6.90
N LYS A 274 25.55 -21.59 7.98
CA LYS A 274 26.95 -21.91 8.26
C LYS A 274 27.64 -22.64 7.10
N GLY A 275 28.65 -21.98 6.54
CA GLY A 275 29.51 -22.52 5.49
C GLY A 275 28.89 -22.52 4.09
N LYS A 276 27.73 -21.88 3.89
CA LYS A 276 27.01 -21.84 2.61
C LYS A 276 27.07 -20.48 1.92
N ASN A 277 26.95 -20.47 0.60
CA ASN A 277 26.64 -19.32 -0.22
C ASN A 277 25.11 -19.22 -0.33
N VAL A 278 24.52 -18.21 0.30
CA VAL A 278 23.05 -18.10 0.44
C VAL A 278 22.48 -17.06 -0.52
N LEU A 279 21.34 -17.37 -1.13
CA LEU A 279 20.51 -16.40 -1.85
C LEU A 279 19.34 -15.99 -0.94
N LEU A 280 19.37 -14.73 -0.48
CA LEU A 280 18.27 -14.14 0.26
C LEU A 280 17.25 -13.52 -0.70
N VAL A 281 15.97 -13.72 -0.44
CA VAL A 281 14.89 -13.15 -1.26
C VAL A 281 14.01 -12.27 -0.37
N ASP A 282 13.86 -11.00 -0.74
CA ASP A 282 12.95 -10.05 -0.10
C ASP A 282 11.91 -9.53 -1.10
N ASP A 283 10.82 -8.96 -0.58
CA ASP A 283 9.75 -8.44 -1.44
C ASP A 283 10.22 -7.17 -2.15
N SER A 284 10.95 -6.31 -1.44
CA SER A 284 11.39 -5.01 -1.94
C SER A 284 12.56 -4.45 -1.13
N ILE A 285 13.26 -3.47 -1.70
CA ILE A 285 14.28 -2.67 -0.99
C ILE A 285 13.88 -1.20 -1.04
N VAL A 286 13.59 -0.62 0.13
CA VAL A 286 13.18 0.80 0.25
C VAL A 286 14.37 1.67 0.70
N ARG A 287 14.74 1.62 1.99
CA ARG A 287 15.85 2.41 2.56
C ARG A 287 17.19 1.66 2.62
N GLY A 288 17.20 0.35 2.31
CA GLY A 288 18.37 -0.53 2.40
C GLY A 288 18.90 -0.85 3.82
N THR A 289 18.56 -0.05 4.84
CA THR A 289 19.04 -0.25 6.22
C THR A 289 18.64 -1.60 6.82
N THR A 290 17.40 -2.06 6.54
CA THR A 290 16.93 -3.39 6.95
C THR A 290 17.70 -4.49 6.21
N SER A 291 17.80 -4.39 4.88
CA SER A 291 18.50 -5.37 4.03
C SER A 291 19.96 -5.54 4.45
N GLY A 292 20.67 -4.43 4.72
CA GLY A 292 22.05 -4.49 5.21
C GLY A 292 22.20 -5.19 6.57
N GLN A 293 21.27 -4.94 7.50
CA GLN A 293 21.27 -5.65 8.80
C GLN A 293 20.93 -7.14 8.64
N ILE A 294 20.06 -7.51 7.69
CA ILE A 294 19.73 -8.91 7.40
C ILE A 294 20.94 -9.64 6.82
N ILE A 295 21.64 -9.01 5.86
CA ILE A 295 22.88 -9.55 5.27
C ILE A 295 23.93 -9.75 6.36
N GLU A 296 24.11 -8.77 7.25
CA GLU A 296 25.03 -8.88 8.37
C GLU A 296 24.66 -10.03 9.31
N MET A 297 23.36 -10.24 9.59
CA MET A 297 22.88 -11.38 10.38
C MET A 297 23.17 -12.73 9.71
N ALA A 298 23.03 -12.82 8.39
CA ALA A 298 23.39 -14.03 7.63
C ALA A 298 24.90 -14.33 7.72
N ARG A 299 25.74 -13.28 7.63
CA ARG A 299 27.21 -13.42 7.80
C ARG A 299 27.58 -13.81 9.23
N GLU A 300 26.97 -13.19 10.24
CA GLU A 300 27.14 -13.56 11.66
C GLU A 300 26.70 -15.01 11.94
N ALA A 301 25.70 -15.51 11.21
CA ALA A 301 25.24 -16.90 11.26
C ALA A 301 26.18 -17.88 10.52
N GLY A 302 27.20 -17.38 9.84
CA GLY A 302 28.28 -18.16 9.23
C GLY A 302 28.16 -18.35 7.71
N ALA A 303 27.33 -17.57 7.00
CA ALA A 303 27.30 -17.58 5.54
C ALA A 303 28.65 -17.12 4.94
N LYS A 304 29.09 -17.78 3.87
CA LYS A 304 30.32 -17.44 3.12
C LYS A 304 30.07 -16.26 2.19
N LYS A 305 29.08 -16.42 1.31
CA LYS A 305 28.59 -15.41 0.36
C LYS A 305 27.12 -15.16 0.61
N VAL A 306 26.69 -13.91 0.52
CA VAL A 306 25.30 -13.52 0.71
C VAL A 306 24.85 -12.74 -0.53
N TYR A 307 24.10 -13.40 -1.39
CA TYR A 307 23.42 -12.79 -2.53
C TYR A 307 22.02 -12.35 -2.11
N PHE A 308 21.50 -11.32 -2.78
CA PHE A 308 20.21 -10.74 -2.46
C PHE A 308 19.38 -10.54 -3.71
N ALA A 309 18.12 -10.98 -3.69
CA ALA A 309 17.16 -10.80 -4.76
C ALA A 309 15.91 -10.06 -4.24
N SER A 310 15.50 -9.02 -4.96
CA SER A 310 14.27 -8.27 -4.68
C SER A 310 13.18 -8.68 -5.66
N ALA A 311 12.02 -9.12 -5.16
CA ALA A 311 10.85 -9.47 -5.98
C ALA A 311 10.19 -8.24 -6.65
N ALA A 312 10.49 -7.05 -6.15
CA ALA A 312 10.15 -5.78 -6.79
C ALA A 312 11.35 -5.19 -7.56
N PRO A 313 11.09 -4.38 -8.61
CA PRO A 313 12.07 -3.47 -9.19
C PRO A 313 12.58 -2.44 -8.17
N GLU A 314 13.56 -1.65 -8.58
CA GLU A 314 14.10 -0.57 -7.76
C GLU A 314 13.02 0.47 -7.45
N ILE A 315 12.78 0.71 -6.15
CA ILE A 315 11.87 1.77 -5.69
C ILE A 315 12.66 3.08 -5.69
N ARG A 316 12.36 3.94 -6.68
CA ARG A 316 13.11 5.17 -6.96
C ARG A 316 12.31 6.44 -6.69
N PHE A 317 10.99 6.33 -6.57
CA PHE A 317 10.09 7.46 -6.42
C PHE A 317 9.08 7.23 -5.27
N PRO A 318 8.61 8.28 -4.60
CA PRO A 318 7.61 8.14 -3.54
C PRO A 318 6.23 7.78 -4.10
N ASN A 319 5.47 6.96 -3.39
CA ASN A 319 4.05 6.77 -3.68
C ASN A 319 3.26 7.97 -3.14
N VAL A 320 2.30 8.47 -3.92
CA VAL A 320 1.46 9.64 -3.60
C VAL A 320 -0.03 9.32 -3.66
N TYR A 321 -0.37 8.03 -3.74
CA TYR A 321 -1.73 7.52 -3.89
C TYR A 321 -2.23 6.73 -2.68
N GLY A 322 -1.48 6.71 -1.57
CA GLY A 322 -1.90 6.16 -0.28
C GLY A 322 -1.04 5.04 0.29
N ILE A 323 0.02 4.60 -0.40
CA ILE A 323 1.04 3.74 0.23
C ILE A 323 2.07 4.64 0.91
N ASP A 324 2.30 4.45 2.20
CA ASP A 324 3.33 5.21 2.91
C ASP A 324 4.72 4.77 2.45
N MET A 325 5.44 5.67 1.79
CA MET A 325 6.82 5.51 1.36
C MET A 325 7.61 6.73 1.81
N PRO A 326 8.91 6.60 2.11
CA PRO A 326 9.72 7.75 2.54
C PRO A 326 9.94 8.77 1.42
N SER A 327 10.63 9.88 1.71
CA SER A 327 11.03 10.85 0.68
C SER A 327 11.93 10.21 -0.38
N ALA A 328 12.01 10.80 -1.57
CA ALA A 328 12.88 10.29 -2.64
C ALA A 328 14.34 10.17 -2.17
N ASN A 329 14.84 11.15 -1.41
CA ASN A 329 16.20 11.18 -0.88
C ASN A 329 16.51 10.09 0.17
N GLU A 330 15.48 9.47 0.74
CA GLU A 330 15.62 8.37 1.70
C GLU A 330 15.54 6.99 1.03
N LEU A 331 15.20 6.93 -0.26
CA LEU A 331 15.16 5.70 -1.05
C LEU A 331 16.57 5.37 -1.53
N ILE A 332 17.07 4.18 -1.19
CA ILE A 332 18.45 3.78 -1.52
C ILE A 332 18.70 3.71 -3.03
N ALA A 333 17.66 3.42 -3.82
CA ALA A 333 17.77 3.35 -5.26
C ALA A 333 17.57 4.70 -5.97
N HIS A 334 17.20 5.77 -5.26
CA HIS A 334 17.03 7.08 -5.88
C HIS A 334 18.40 7.65 -6.29
N GLY A 335 18.65 7.75 -7.60
CA GLY A 335 19.93 8.24 -8.14
C GLY A 335 21.11 7.26 -8.07
N HIS A 336 20.88 6.01 -7.67
CA HIS A 336 21.93 4.98 -7.55
C HIS A 336 21.69 3.82 -8.52
N ASP A 337 22.78 3.24 -9.04
CA ASP A 337 22.76 1.99 -9.80
C ASP A 337 22.78 0.76 -8.88
N VAL A 338 22.60 -0.42 -9.47
CA VAL A 338 22.50 -1.67 -8.71
C VAL A 338 23.82 -2.00 -8.01
N GLU A 339 24.97 -1.72 -8.63
CA GLU A 339 26.28 -1.93 -8.01
C GLU A 339 26.44 -1.08 -6.74
N SER A 340 26.14 0.22 -6.81
CA SER A 340 26.22 1.14 -5.67
C SER A 340 25.29 0.72 -4.53
N ILE A 341 24.08 0.25 -4.84
CA ILE A 341 23.15 -0.27 -3.83
C ILE A 341 23.71 -1.55 -3.20
N CYS A 342 24.25 -2.47 -4.02
CA CYS A 342 24.84 -3.74 -3.57
C CYS A 342 25.97 -3.52 -2.56
N GLU A 343 26.89 -2.59 -2.86
CA GLU A 343 27.97 -2.19 -1.97
C GLU A 343 27.43 -1.58 -0.68
N THR A 344 26.45 -0.68 -0.79
CA THR A 344 25.86 0.02 0.37
C THR A 344 25.19 -0.94 1.36
N ILE A 345 24.50 -1.98 0.87
CA ILE A 345 23.88 -3.00 1.74
C ILE A 345 24.85 -4.12 2.14
N GLY A 346 26.04 -4.18 1.53
CA GLY A 346 27.08 -5.17 1.83
C GLY A 346 26.79 -6.58 1.30
N ALA A 347 26.01 -6.70 0.22
CA ALA A 347 25.77 -7.98 -0.46
C ALA A 347 26.96 -8.38 -1.35
N ASP A 348 27.14 -9.68 -1.58
CA ASP A 348 28.11 -10.18 -2.57
C ASP A 348 27.55 -10.13 -4.01
N GLY A 349 26.24 -9.94 -4.16
CA GLY A 349 25.55 -9.70 -5.41
C GLY A 349 24.10 -9.32 -5.15
N LEU A 350 23.57 -8.40 -5.94
CA LEU A 350 22.21 -7.88 -5.82
C LEU A 350 21.52 -7.94 -7.18
N ILE A 351 20.28 -8.44 -7.19
CA ILE A 351 19.43 -8.46 -8.38
C ILE A 351 18.03 -7.99 -8.04
N PHE A 352 17.48 -7.15 -8.91
CA PHE A 352 16.10 -6.70 -8.83
C PHE A 352 15.26 -7.39 -9.91
N GLN A 353 13.99 -7.60 -9.62
CA GLN A 353 12.99 -7.90 -10.62
C GLN A 353 12.95 -6.78 -11.68
N SER A 354 12.77 -7.12 -12.97
CA SER A 354 12.57 -6.07 -13.98
C SER A 354 11.11 -5.59 -13.95
N LEU A 355 10.89 -4.29 -14.18
CA LEU A 355 9.51 -3.75 -14.22
C LEU A 355 8.64 -4.43 -15.29
N PRO A 356 9.12 -4.69 -16.52
CA PRO A 356 8.34 -5.45 -17.51
C PRO A 356 7.96 -6.87 -17.04
N ASP A 357 8.88 -7.56 -16.37
CA ASP A 357 8.62 -8.91 -15.87
C ASP A 357 7.64 -8.90 -14.69
N LEU A 358 7.72 -7.91 -13.80
CA LEU A 358 6.73 -7.69 -12.73
C LEU A 358 5.34 -7.46 -13.32
N ILE A 359 5.21 -6.56 -14.30
CA ILE A 359 3.94 -6.28 -14.99
C ILE A 359 3.41 -7.53 -15.66
N ALA A 360 4.27 -8.30 -16.33
CA ALA A 360 3.87 -9.54 -17.00
C ALA A 360 3.41 -10.61 -16.00
N ALA A 361 4.10 -10.75 -14.86
CA ALA A 361 3.75 -11.69 -13.80
C ALA A 361 2.39 -11.39 -13.18
N VAL A 362 2.07 -10.13 -12.91
CA VAL A 362 0.75 -9.76 -12.36
C VAL A 362 -0.34 -9.88 -13.45
N ARG A 363 -0.04 -9.46 -14.69
CA ARG A 363 -0.99 -9.54 -15.82
C ARG A 363 -1.34 -10.96 -16.24
N SER A 364 -0.52 -11.97 -15.93
CA SER A 364 -0.83 -13.35 -16.33
C SER A 364 -2.14 -13.87 -15.74
N GLU A 365 -2.54 -13.35 -14.59
CA GLU A 365 -3.81 -13.68 -13.93
C GLU A 365 -5.00 -12.93 -14.55
N ASN A 366 -4.79 -11.73 -15.08
CA ASN A 366 -5.82 -10.96 -15.78
C ASN A 366 -5.24 -10.15 -16.97
N PRO A 367 -5.29 -10.72 -18.19
CA PRO A 367 -4.80 -10.06 -19.40
C PRO A 367 -5.57 -8.79 -19.80
N ASP A 368 -6.76 -8.54 -19.25
CA ASP A 368 -7.56 -7.36 -19.57
C ASP A 368 -6.98 -6.09 -18.96
N ILE A 369 -6.19 -6.20 -17.88
CA ILE A 369 -5.45 -5.08 -17.29
C ILE A 369 -4.27 -4.69 -18.19
N LYS A 370 -4.44 -3.59 -18.92
CA LYS A 370 -3.43 -3.10 -19.89
C LYS A 370 -2.32 -2.29 -19.26
N ARG A 371 -2.56 -1.67 -18.11
CA ARG A 371 -1.61 -0.80 -17.41
C ARG A 371 -1.78 -0.97 -15.91
N PHE A 372 -0.71 -0.72 -15.17
CA PHE A 372 -0.72 -0.66 -13.71
C PHE A 372 -0.21 0.71 -13.28
N GLU A 373 -0.53 1.11 -12.05
CA GLU A 373 0.12 2.24 -11.40
C GLU A 373 1.51 1.76 -10.90
N THR A 374 2.57 2.28 -11.52
CA THR A 374 3.97 1.85 -11.38
C THR A 374 4.90 2.98 -10.95
N SER A 375 4.36 4.12 -10.50
CA SER A 375 5.08 5.37 -10.32
C SER A 375 6.28 5.24 -9.39
N VAL A 376 6.19 4.37 -8.38
CA VAL A 376 7.28 4.13 -7.42
C VAL A 376 8.55 3.57 -8.08
N PHE A 377 8.42 2.95 -9.25
CA PHE A 377 9.51 2.35 -10.02
C PHE A 377 9.98 3.26 -11.16
N ASP A 378 9.05 3.86 -11.91
CA ASP A 378 9.34 4.57 -13.17
C ASP A 378 9.08 6.08 -13.14
N GLY A 379 8.48 6.61 -12.07
CA GLY A 379 8.17 8.03 -11.91
C GLY A 379 6.99 8.51 -12.75
N HIS A 380 6.23 7.60 -13.39
CA HIS A 380 5.07 7.94 -14.19
C HIS A 380 3.78 7.93 -13.36
N TYR A 381 3.42 9.10 -12.83
CA TYR A 381 2.19 9.29 -12.06
C TYR A 381 0.97 9.49 -12.97
N VAL A 382 0.01 8.56 -12.92
CA VAL A 382 -1.15 8.50 -13.84
C VAL A 382 -2.09 9.71 -13.77
N THR A 383 -2.12 10.41 -12.63
CA THR A 383 -2.97 11.60 -12.43
C THR A 383 -2.46 12.85 -13.14
N ASN A 384 -1.23 12.82 -13.67
CA ASN A 384 -0.59 13.91 -14.44
C ASN A 384 -0.54 15.27 -13.72
N ASP A 385 -0.59 15.29 -12.39
CA ASP A 385 -0.52 16.49 -11.55
C ASP A 385 0.63 16.43 -10.52
N ILE A 386 1.54 15.48 -10.70
CA ILE A 386 2.71 15.28 -9.84
C ILE A 386 3.94 15.80 -10.56
N ASP A 387 4.43 16.95 -10.11
CA ASP A 387 5.68 17.56 -10.54
C ASP A 387 6.71 17.56 -9.40
N GLN A 388 7.93 18.01 -9.71
CA GLN A 388 9.00 18.11 -8.71
C GLN A 388 8.63 19.05 -7.55
N ASP A 389 7.85 20.10 -7.82
CA ASP A 389 7.40 21.04 -6.79
C ASP A 389 6.44 20.38 -5.79
N TYR A 390 5.55 19.52 -6.26
CA TYR A 390 4.70 18.67 -5.42
C TYR A 390 5.55 17.77 -4.53
N LEU A 391 6.53 17.06 -5.10
CA LEU A 391 7.40 16.16 -4.35
C LEU A 391 8.24 16.92 -3.30
N ASN A 392 8.75 18.09 -3.66
CA ASN A 392 9.51 18.95 -2.74
C ASN A 392 8.63 19.42 -1.56
N ARG A 393 7.36 19.78 -1.81
CA ARG A 393 6.41 20.13 -0.76
C ARG A 393 6.09 18.94 0.15
N LEU A 394 5.92 17.75 -0.43
CA LEU A 394 5.68 16.51 0.32
C LEU A 394 6.85 16.21 1.27
N ASP A 395 8.08 16.35 0.79
CA ASP A 395 9.29 16.15 1.58
C ASP A 395 9.40 17.16 2.74
N GLN A 396 9.08 18.43 2.49
CA GLN A 396 9.04 19.47 3.53
C GLN A 396 7.99 19.16 4.61
N SER A 397 6.77 18.81 4.21
CA SER A 397 5.69 18.45 5.15
C SER A 397 6.10 17.32 6.08
N ARG A 398 6.73 16.27 5.53
CA ARG A 398 7.21 15.12 6.31
C ARG A 398 8.33 15.50 7.27
N SER A 399 9.24 16.37 6.85
CA SER A 399 10.26 16.88 7.75
C SER A 399 9.65 17.65 8.93
N ASP A 400 8.56 18.37 8.72
CA ASP A 400 7.89 19.14 9.76
C ASP A 400 7.06 18.25 10.68
N ASP A 401 6.39 17.22 10.15
CA ASP A 401 5.73 16.19 10.96
C ASP A 401 6.74 15.43 11.84
N ALA A 402 7.92 15.10 11.31
CA ALA A 402 8.98 14.48 12.09
C ALA A 402 9.48 15.40 13.22
N LYS A 403 9.61 16.72 12.96
CA LYS A 403 9.96 17.71 13.99
C LYS A 403 8.85 17.85 15.04
N ALA A 404 7.59 17.90 14.61
CA ALA A 404 6.44 17.99 15.51
C ALA A 404 6.31 16.76 16.40
N HIS A 405 6.48 15.55 15.86
CA HIS A 405 6.51 14.31 16.64
C HIS A 405 7.67 14.28 17.63
N THR A 406 8.85 14.73 17.22
CA THR A 406 10.01 14.84 18.11
C THR A 406 9.73 15.82 19.25
N ALA A 407 9.20 17.00 18.95
CA ALA A 407 8.84 18.02 19.94
C ALA A 407 7.76 17.52 20.90
N MET A 408 6.74 16.83 20.40
CA MET A 408 5.68 16.25 21.22
C MET A 408 6.23 15.16 22.14
N SER A 409 7.12 14.29 21.64
CA SER A 409 7.79 13.27 22.47
C SER A 409 8.62 13.90 23.60
N MET A 410 9.32 15.00 23.31
CA MET A 410 10.11 15.75 24.31
C MET A 410 9.21 16.44 25.34
N ALA A 411 8.05 16.97 24.93
CA ALA A 411 7.08 17.59 25.83
C ALA A 411 6.45 16.57 26.79
N THR A 412 6.02 15.39 26.31
CA THR A 412 5.55 14.30 27.20
C THR A 412 6.63 13.83 28.17
N ASN A 413 7.91 13.88 27.80
CA ASN A 413 8.99 13.54 28.72
C ASN A 413 9.18 14.58 29.83
N LEU A 414 8.90 15.86 29.55
CA LEU A 414 9.00 16.96 30.53
C LEU A 414 7.88 16.92 31.57
N GLU A 415 6.67 16.50 31.20
CA GLU A 415 5.55 16.34 32.15
C GLU A 415 5.82 15.23 33.19
N THR A 416 6.51 14.15 32.80
CA THR A 416 6.92 13.07 33.72
C THR A 416 7.97 13.49 34.75
N TYR A 417 8.65 14.63 34.57
CA TYR A 417 9.64 15.16 35.52
C TYR A 417 9.06 16.18 36.51
N ASN A 418 7.79 16.60 36.35
CA ASN A 418 7.15 17.59 37.22
C ASN A 418 6.20 17.00 38.27
N GLU A 419 6.01 15.67 38.29
CA GLU A 419 5.41 14.97 39.43
C GLU A 419 6.52 14.35 40.29
N GLY A 420 7.10 15.16 41.18
CA GLY A 420 8.10 14.76 42.18
C GLY A 420 7.98 15.56 43.44
#